data_AF-A0A482WMC7-F1
#
_entry.id   AF-A0A482WMC7-F1
#
_cell.length_a   1.000
_cell.length_b   1.000
_cell.length_c   1.000
_cell.angle_alpha   90.00
_cell.angle_beta   90.00
_cell.angle_gamma   90.00
#
_symmetry.space_group_name_H-M   'P 1'
#
loop_
_entity.id
_entity.type
_entity.pdbx_description
1 polymer ?
#
loop_
_entity_poly.entity_id
_entity_poly.type
_entity_poly.pdbx_seq_one_letter_code
_entity_poly.pdbx_strand_id
1 'polypeptide(L)'
;MILPTLKIYCYVELHVHLDGTITHKTAWELVRAKQLPLPGNGTYEDFSKALLITEPDTLQHFLSPYKYITPAYAGDMAANERIAYEY
;
A
#
# COMPACT_ATOMS: atom_id res chain seq x y z
N MET A 1 11.45 -2.51 -35.83
CA MET A 1 11.94 -2.04 -34.52
C MET A 1 11.65 -3.14 -33.53
N ILE A 2 12.65 -3.97 -33.20
CA ILE A 2 12.50 -5.14 -32.35
C ILE A 2 12.63 -4.63 -30.90
N LEU A 3 11.58 -4.80 -30.08
CA LEU A 3 11.63 -4.52 -28.65
C LEU A 3 12.73 -5.38 -28.01
N PRO A 4 13.62 -4.84 -27.16
CA PRO A 4 14.65 -5.64 -26.52
C PRO A 4 13.98 -6.68 -25.63
N THR A 5 14.37 -7.94 -25.80
CA THR A 5 14.01 -9.05 -24.91
C THR A 5 14.39 -8.69 -23.48
N LEU A 6 13.39 -8.64 -22.59
CA LEU A 6 13.58 -8.40 -21.17
C LEU A 6 14.48 -9.52 -20.61
N LYS A 7 15.73 -9.19 -20.27
CA LYS A 7 16.62 -10.12 -19.59
C LYS A 7 16.12 -10.33 -18.17
N ILE A 8 15.71 -11.56 -17.87
CA ILE A 8 15.35 -11.97 -16.51
C ILE A 8 16.65 -12.20 -15.75
N TYR A 9 16.92 -11.34 -14.77
CA TYR A 9 17.94 -11.54 -13.76
C TYR A 9 17.27 -11.97 -12.45
N CYS A 10 17.96 -12.76 -11.63
CA CYS A 10 17.54 -12.98 -10.26
C CYS A 10 17.75 -11.67 -9.49
N TYR A 11 16.66 -11.08 -8.99
CA TYR A 11 16.67 -9.84 -8.22
C TYR A 11 16.72 -10.18 -6.72
N VAL A 12 17.52 -9.42 -5.97
CA VAL A 12 17.62 -9.54 -4.52
C VAL A 12 17.17 -8.21 -3.91
N GLU A 13 16.08 -8.23 -3.15
CA GLU A 13 15.59 -7.09 -2.36
C GLU A 13 16.02 -7.27 -0.90
N LEU A 14 16.80 -6.33 -0.36
CA LEU A 14 17.33 -6.41 1.01
C LEU A 14 16.65 -5.44 1.98
N HIS A 15 15.99 -4.40 1.46
CA HIS A 15 15.34 -3.38 2.27
C HIS A 15 13.97 -3.07 1.71
N VAL A 16 12.94 -3.54 2.41
CA VAL A 16 11.55 -3.30 2.10
C VAL A 16 10.74 -3.31 3.39
N HIS A 17 9.76 -2.42 3.48
CA HIS A 17 8.86 -2.33 4.62
C HIS A 17 7.57 -3.07 4.25
N LEU A 18 7.30 -4.22 4.88
CA LEU A 18 6.13 -5.06 4.56
C LEU A 18 4.80 -4.30 4.73
N ASP A 19 4.71 -3.42 5.72
CA ASP A 19 3.55 -2.56 5.95
C ASP A 19 3.39 -1.44 4.90
N GLY A 20 4.42 -1.19 4.10
CA GLY A 20 4.42 -0.29 2.95
C GLY A 20 4.21 -0.97 1.59
N THR A 21 4.11 -2.31 1.54
CA THR A 21 3.93 -3.07 0.28
C THR A 21 2.48 -3.49 0.03
N ILE A 22 1.58 -3.16 0.96
CA ILE A 22 0.17 -3.49 0.86
C ILE A 22 -0.43 -2.89 -0.42
N THR A 23 -1.04 -3.73 -1.25
CA THR A 23 -1.71 -3.23 -2.46
C THR A 23 -2.87 -2.30 -2.08
N HIS A 24 -3.14 -1.29 -2.92
CA HIS A 24 -4.26 -0.36 -2.66
C HIS A 24 -5.60 -1.08 -2.55
N LYS A 25 -5.78 -2.16 -3.31
CA LYS A 25 -6.98 -3.00 -3.26
C LYS A 25 -7.14 -3.68 -1.90
N THR A 26 -6.09 -4.34 -1.40
CA THR A 26 -6.11 -5.01 -0.10
C THR A 26 -6.31 -4.01 1.03
N ALA A 27 -5.61 -2.88 0.99
CA ALA A 27 -5.80 -1.80 1.94
C ALA A 27 -7.26 -1.29 1.95
N TRP A 28 -7.85 -1.07 0.77
CA TRP A 28 -9.25 -0.66 0.63
C TRP A 28 -10.23 -1.67 1.23
N GLU A 29 -10.05 -2.97 0.93
CA GLU A 29 -10.90 -4.04 1.44
C GLU A 29 -10.86 -4.11 2.98
N LEU A 30 -9.67 -4.03 3.58
CA LEU A 30 -9.49 -4.05 5.03
C LEU A 30 -10.13 -2.82 5.71
N VAL A 31 -9.91 -1.63 5.14
CA VAL A 31 -10.49 -0.37 5.63
C VAL A 31 -12.02 -0.41 5.55
N ARG A 32 -12.58 -0.91 4.45
CA ARG A 32 -14.03 -1.07 4.26
C ARG A 32 -14.65 -2.10 5.20
N ALA A 33 -14.03 -3.26 5.36
CA ALA A 33 -14.52 -4.32 6.24
C ALA A 33 -14.63 -3.85 7.71
N LYS A 34 -13.75 -2.93 8.11
CA LYS A 34 -13.71 -2.36 9.46
C LYS A 34 -14.43 -1.02 9.61
N GLN A 35 -15.08 -0.54 8.54
CA GLN A 35 -15.81 0.75 8.52
C GLN A 35 -14.93 1.93 8.97
N LEU A 36 -13.65 1.90 8.60
CA LEU A 36 -12.70 2.95 8.94
C LEU A 36 -12.92 4.20 8.05
N PRO A 37 -12.53 5.40 8.52
CA PRO A 37 -12.67 6.63 7.75
C PRO A 37 -11.97 6.57 6.38
N LEU A 38 -12.67 7.03 5.34
CA LEU A 38 -12.14 7.10 3.98
C LEU A 38 -11.80 8.56 3.61
N PRO A 39 -10.72 8.79 2.86
CA PRO A 39 -10.40 10.11 2.33
C PRO A 39 -11.31 10.47 1.14
N GLY A 40 -11.32 11.76 0.80
CA GLY A 40 -12.06 12.29 -0.35
C GLY A 40 -13.55 11.99 -0.27
N ASN A 41 -14.12 11.49 -1.37
CA ASN A 41 -15.55 11.16 -1.46
C ASN A 41 -15.87 9.72 -1.05
N GLY A 42 -14.92 9.00 -0.46
CA GLY A 42 -15.11 7.61 -0.06
C GLY A 42 -15.22 6.64 -1.23
N THR A 43 -14.54 6.93 -2.35
CA THR A 43 -14.39 6.03 -3.51
C THR A 43 -13.03 5.32 -3.48
N TYR A 44 -12.92 4.22 -4.23
CA TYR A 44 -11.64 3.49 -4.35
C TYR A 44 -10.56 4.35 -5.02
N GLU A 45 -10.96 5.19 -5.98
CA GLU A 45 -10.07 6.09 -6.71
C GLU A 45 -9.49 7.16 -5.79
N ASP A 46 -10.33 7.80 -4.96
CA ASP A 46 -9.89 8.82 -4.02
C ASP A 46 -9.01 8.23 -2.92
N PHE A 47 -9.35 7.03 -2.44
CA PHE A 47 -8.51 6.27 -1.52
C PHE A 47 -7.14 5.95 -2.12
N SER A 48 -7.11 5.40 -3.34
CA SER A 48 -5.86 5.07 -4.04
C SER A 48 -4.99 6.31 -4.26
N LYS A 49 -5.58 7.45 -4.63
CA LYS A 49 -4.85 8.72 -4.78
C LYS A 49 -4.27 9.21 -3.46
N ALA A 50 -5.00 9.04 -2.35
CA ALA A 50 -4.54 9.46 -1.03
C ALA A 50 -3.37 8.63 -0.48
N LEU A 51 -3.11 7.44 -1.05
CA LEU A 51 -1.95 6.60 -0.71
C LEU A 51 -0.69 6.94 -1.52
N LEU A 52 -0.82 7.70 -2.61
CA LEU A 52 0.29 8.02 -3.49
C LEU A 52 0.99 9.31 -3.06
N ILE A 53 2.33 9.26 -3.05
CA ILE A 53 3.19 10.44 -2.97
C ILE A 53 3.76 10.66 -4.37
N THR A 54 3.30 11.71 -5.05
CA THR A 54 3.68 11.99 -6.45
C THR A 54 4.81 13.00 -6.58
N GLU A 55 5.09 13.76 -5.52
CA GLU A 55 6.11 14.81 -5.49
C GLU A 55 7.03 14.63 -4.27
N PRO A 56 8.33 14.96 -4.38
CA PRO A 56 9.25 14.90 -3.25
C PRO A 56 8.93 15.99 -2.22
N ASP A 57 9.02 15.63 -0.94
CA ASP A 57 8.79 16.51 0.22
C ASP A 57 9.60 15.95 1.41
N THR A 58 9.14 16.16 2.63
CA THR A 58 9.72 15.66 3.87
C THR A 58 9.38 14.18 4.13
N LEU A 59 10.19 13.53 4.95
CA LEU A 59 9.90 12.18 5.46
C LEU A 59 8.54 12.11 6.17
N GLN A 60 8.17 13.16 6.90
CA GLN A 60 6.87 13.23 7.57
C GLN A 60 5.71 13.24 6.56
N HIS A 61 5.86 13.95 5.45
CA HIS A 61 4.88 13.94 4.36
C HIS A 61 4.78 12.54 3.74
N PHE A 62 5.91 11.91 3.46
CA PHE A 62 5.97 10.54 2.91
C PHE A 62 5.24 9.51 3.79
N LEU A 63 5.36 9.62 5.12
CA LEU A 63 4.69 8.72 6.07
C LEU A 63 3.21 9.05 6.30
N SER A 64 2.73 10.20 5.84
CA SER A 64 1.36 10.67 6.11
C SER A 64 0.23 9.74 5.64
N PRO A 65 0.36 8.94 4.55
CA PRO A 65 -0.69 8.02 4.14
C PRO A 65 -0.94 6.85 5.09
N TYR A 66 0.03 6.49 5.94
CA TYR A 66 -0.13 5.39 6.91
C TYR A 66 -1.32 5.59 7.85
N LYS A 67 -1.73 6.83 8.09
CA LYS A 67 -2.93 7.15 8.88
C LYS A 67 -4.23 6.52 8.33
N TYR A 68 -4.28 6.22 7.04
CA TYR A 68 -5.45 5.59 6.40
C TYR A 68 -5.42 4.06 6.47
N ILE A 69 -4.23 3.45 6.50
CA ILE A 69 -4.05 1.99 6.35
C ILE A 69 -3.65 1.30 7.65
N THR A 70 -2.86 1.92 8.51
CA THR A 70 -2.38 1.30 9.76
C THR A 70 -3.52 0.83 10.67
N PRO A 71 -4.61 1.60 10.87
CA PRO A 71 -5.74 1.12 11.68
C PRO A 71 -6.43 -0.13 11.11
N ALA A 72 -6.22 -0.44 9.82
CA ALA A 72 -6.83 -1.59 9.17
C ALA A 72 -6.17 -2.92 9.55
N TYR A 73 -4.88 -2.93 9.89
CA TYR A 73 -4.13 -4.15 10.24
C TYR A 73 -3.52 -4.13 11.66
N ALA A 74 -3.42 -2.97 12.30
CA ALA A 74 -2.87 -2.87 13.66
C ALA A 74 -3.67 -3.74 14.65
N GLY A 75 -2.99 -4.70 15.28
CA GLY A 75 -3.60 -5.64 16.22
C GLY A 75 -4.46 -6.75 15.59
N ASP A 76 -4.50 -6.88 14.26
CA ASP A 76 -5.29 -7.90 13.57
C ASP A 76 -4.38 -8.96 12.92
N MET A 77 -4.30 -10.12 13.55
CA MET A 77 -3.45 -11.21 13.06
C MET A 77 -3.86 -11.72 11.67
N ALA A 78 -5.15 -11.80 11.37
CA ALA A 78 -5.63 -12.29 10.09
C ALA A 78 -5.32 -11.30 8.95
N ALA A 79 -5.45 -10.00 9.22
CA ALA A 79 -5.03 -8.97 8.27
C ALA A 79 -3.51 -9.01 8.02
N ASN A 80 -2.71 -9.16 9.09
CA ASN A 80 -1.25 -9.25 8.96
C ASN A 80 -0.79 -10.51 8.21
N GLU A 81 -1.43 -11.66 8.44
CA GLU A 81 -1.16 -12.90 7.70
C GLU A 81 -1.45 -12.72 6.21
N ARG A 82 -2.60 -12.11 5.86
CA ARG A 82 -2.95 -11.81 4.47
C ARG A 82 -1.90 -10.91 3.80
N ILE A 83 -1.48 -9.83 4.47
CA ILE A 83 -0.47 -8.90 3.96
C ILE A 83 0.85 -9.62 3.71
N ALA A 84 1.29 -10.46 4.66
CA ALA A 84 2.53 -11.23 4.53
C ALA A 84 2.48 -12.25 3.39
N TYR A 85 1.30 -12.82 3.08
CA TYR A 85 1.14 -13.78 1.99
C TYR A 85 1.04 -13.11 0.60
N GLU A 86 0.47 -11.90 0.52
CA GLU A 86 0.31 -11.17 -0.73
C GLU A 86 1.58 -10.43 -1.20
N TYR A 87 2.53 -10.19 -0.29
CA TYR A 87 3.85 -9.63 -0.60
C TYR A 87 4.77 -10.69 -1.21
#